data_AF-A0A1A2YXF9-F1
#
_entry.id   AF-A0A1A2YXF9-F1
#
_cell.length_a   1.000
_cell.length_b   1.000
_cell.length_c   1.000
_cell.angle_alpha   90.00
_cell.angle_beta   90.00
_cell.angle_gamma   90.00
#
_symmetry.space_group_name_H-M   'P 1'
#
loop_
_entity.id
_entity.type
_entity.pdbx_description
1 polymer ?
#
loop_
_entity_poly.entity_id
_entity_poly.type
_entity_poly.pdbx_seq_one_letter_code
_entity_poly.pdbx_strand_id
1 'polypeptide(L)'
;MAIPEMFTSAAGDLETLGDTLNAAHAAAAAPTTGILAAGADEVSAAVSSLFAEYGQAYQALGAQAASFHQQFTQLLNAGGAQYALAEAANTSPLQILEQDILAVINTPSQLLTGRPLIGNGANGAPGSGANGGDGGWLIGNGGAGGAGANAHNGGNGGAGGLFGGAGGAGGVGAPSSAITPAGHGGNGGPGGLFGGVGGAGGMGGLGAPLSGGNGGAGGAGGLFAAGGAGGAGGATDGPTSTPGAGGPGGAGGLFAPGGAGGAGGFGRGLGGNGGAGGAGGLFAAGGAGGTGGSISGDLNGGGTAGAGGTGGSGGLFAHGGAGGAGGAGLLVSAGETSGGQGGTGGSGGLLGGTRIEEGLVPGIVDDDQRPVWSD
;
A
#
# COMPACT_ATOMS: atom_id res chain seq x y z
N MET A 1 0.55 -22.54 -1.60
CA MET A 1 -0.47 -22.97 -2.59
C MET A 1 0.22 -23.11 -3.93
N ALA A 2 0.58 -24.33 -4.29
CA ALA A 2 1.10 -24.67 -5.61
C ALA A 2 0.93 -26.18 -5.75
N ILE A 3 0.00 -26.61 -6.59
CA ILE A 3 -0.10 -28.03 -6.94
C ILE A 3 -0.49 -28.25 -8.41
N PRO A 4 -1.37 -27.45 -9.04
CA PRO A 4 -1.65 -27.61 -10.47
C PRO A 4 -0.44 -27.33 -11.37
N GLU A 5 0.24 -26.20 -11.13
CA GLU A 5 1.43 -25.77 -11.89
C GLU A 5 2.63 -26.73 -11.73
N MET A 6 2.68 -27.45 -10.60
CA MET A 6 3.74 -28.43 -10.34
C MET A 6 3.49 -29.74 -11.09
N PHE A 7 2.23 -30.18 -11.22
CA PHE A 7 1.87 -31.35 -12.02
C PHE A 7 2.04 -31.09 -13.53
N THR A 8 1.69 -29.90 -14.02
CA THR A 8 1.89 -29.52 -15.43
C THR A 8 3.38 -29.39 -15.77
N SER A 9 4.19 -28.77 -14.90
CA SER A 9 5.64 -28.70 -15.06
C SER A 9 6.27 -30.10 -15.07
N ALA A 10 5.92 -30.95 -14.10
CA ALA A 10 6.44 -32.32 -14.04
C ALA A 10 6.04 -33.17 -15.26
N ALA A 11 4.82 -32.99 -15.78
CA ALA A 11 4.39 -33.66 -17.00
C ALA A 11 5.19 -33.19 -18.23
N GLY A 12 5.51 -31.89 -18.34
CA GLY A 12 6.36 -31.34 -19.40
C GLY A 12 7.82 -31.81 -19.33
N ASP A 13 8.38 -31.92 -18.12
CA ASP A 13 9.71 -32.47 -17.90
C ASP A 13 9.77 -33.96 -18.28
N LEU A 14 8.72 -34.71 -17.94
CA LEU A 14 8.59 -36.13 -18.31
C LEU A 14 8.47 -36.30 -19.82
N GLU A 15 7.66 -35.50 -20.51
CA GLU A 15 7.53 -35.51 -21.96
C GLU A 15 8.89 -35.26 -22.64
N THR A 16 9.63 -34.25 -22.18
CA THR A 16 10.99 -33.95 -22.67
C THR A 16 11.96 -35.11 -22.44
N LEU A 17 11.87 -35.77 -21.28
CA LEU A 17 12.67 -36.96 -20.98
C LEU A 17 12.31 -38.14 -21.90
N GLY A 18 11.02 -38.38 -22.13
CA GLY A 18 10.52 -39.42 -23.03
C GLY A 18 11.04 -39.23 -24.47
N ASP A 19 11.00 -37.99 -24.97
CA ASP A 19 11.53 -37.63 -26.28
C ASP A 19 13.04 -37.87 -26.38
N THR A 20 13.79 -37.46 -25.34
CA THR A 20 15.24 -37.65 -25.28
C THR A 20 15.61 -39.14 -25.29
N LEU A 21 14.88 -39.97 -24.54
CA LEU A 21 15.10 -41.41 -24.48
C LEU A 21 14.77 -42.10 -25.81
N ASN A 22 13.64 -41.74 -26.43
CA ASN A 22 13.25 -42.25 -27.75
C ASN A 22 14.30 -41.89 -28.81
N ALA A 23 14.82 -40.66 -28.80
CA ALA A 23 15.89 -40.23 -29.71
C ALA A 23 17.18 -41.03 -29.49
N ALA A 24 17.56 -41.29 -28.23
CA ALA A 24 18.72 -42.12 -27.90
C ALA A 24 18.55 -43.58 -28.34
N HIS A 25 17.36 -44.17 -28.12
CA HIS A 25 17.04 -45.53 -28.58
C HIS A 25 17.08 -45.65 -30.11
N ALA A 26 16.55 -44.66 -30.82
CA ALA A 26 16.61 -44.59 -32.28
C ALA A 26 18.05 -44.48 -32.80
N ALA A 27 18.88 -43.62 -32.19
CA ALA A 27 20.29 -43.47 -32.56
C ALA A 27 21.11 -44.75 -32.32
N ALA A 28 20.79 -45.50 -31.26
CA ALA A 28 21.46 -46.76 -30.93
C ALA A 28 20.99 -47.96 -31.77
N ALA A 29 19.87 -47.86 -32.50
CA ALA A 29 19.27 -49.00 -33.20
C ALA A 29 20.20 -49.61 -34.27
N ALA A 30 20.71 -48.79 -35.20
CA ALA A 30 21.59 -49.24 -36.26
C ALA A 30 22.93 -49.84 -35.76
N PRO A 31 23.71 -49.18 -34.86
CA PRO A 31 24.99 -49.72 -34.41
C PRO A 31 24.87 -50.97 -33.53
N THR A 32 23.71 -51.22 -32.91
CA THR A 32 23.50 -52.41 -32.05
C THR A 32 22.89 -53.59 -32.79
N THR A 33 22.22 -53.36 -33.92
CA THR A 33 21.59 -54.43 -34.72
C THR A 33 22.35 -54.75 -36.01
N GLY A 34 23.17 -53.82 -36.52
CA GLY A 34 23.97 -53.96 -37.73
C GLY A 34 25.44 -54.36 -37.49
N ILE A 35 25.72 -55.17 -36.46
CA ILE A 35 27.09 -55.58 -36.12
C ILE A 35 27.58 -56.60 -37.16
N LEU A 36 28.72 -56.30 -37.79
CA LEU A 36 29.37 -57.19 -38.75
C LEU A 36 30.24 -58.23 -38.02
N ALA A 37 30.31 -59.44 -38.58
CA ALA A 37 31.22 -60.47 -38.10
C ALA A 37 32.68 -60.01 -38.24
N ALA A 38 33.50 -60.24 -37.21
CA ALA A 38 34.91 -59.81 -37.17
C ALA A 38 35.82 -60.64 -38.11
N GLY A 39 35.41 -61.86 -38.45
CA GLY A 39 36.06 -62.78 -39.37
C GLY A 39 35.05 -63.59 -40.16
N ALA A 40 35.53 -64.37 -41.14
CA ALA A 40 34.69 -65.22 -41.99
C ALA A 40 34.32 -66.56 -41.33
N ASP A 41 34.69 -66.77 -40.07
CA ASP A 41 34.42 -67.99 -39.31
C ASP A 41 33.02 -68.00 -38.69
N GLU A 42 32.51 -69.20 -38.44
CA GLU A 42 31.17 -69.45 -37.91
C GLU A 42 30.99 -68.90 -36.49
N VAL A 43 32.06 -68.80 -35.70
CA VAL A 43 31.99 -68.25 -34.33
C VAL A 43 31.77 -66.74 -34.39
N SER A 44 32.50 -66.01 -35.24
CA SER A 44 32.29 -64.59 -35.50
C SER A 44 30.88 -64.28 -36.01
N ALA A 45 30.35 -65.12 -36.91
CA ALA A 45 28.98 -64.99 -37.43
C ALA A 45 27.91 -65.26 -36.35
N ALA A 46 28.11 -66.28 -35.51
CA ALA A 46 27.20 -66.60 -34.40
C ALA A 46 27.18 -65.49 -33.34
N VAL A 47 28.34 -64.92 -33.01
CA VAL A 47 28.46 -63.81 -32.06
C VAL A 47 27.75 -62.55 -32.59
N SER A 48 27.96 -62.17 -33.86
CA SER A 48 27.25 -61.02 -34.44
C SER A 48 25.73 -61.21 -34.49
N SER A 49 25.27 -62.43 -34.79
CA SER A 49 23.84 -62.78 -34.78
C SER A 49 23.22 -62.66 -33.38
N LEU A 50 23.92 -63.13 -32.34
CA LEU A 50 23.46 -63.01 -30.95
C LEU A 50 23.31 -61.55 -30.53
N PHE A 51 24.28 -60.69 -30.86
CA PHE A 51 24.18 -59.27 -30.55
C PHE A 51 23.08 -58.57 -31.33
N ALA A 52 22.87 -58.93 -32.61
CA ALA A 52 21.77 -58.38 -33.40
C ALA A 52 20.40 -58.76 -32.84
N GLU A 53 20.21 -60.01 -32.42
CA GLU A 53 18.97 -60.49 -31.79
C GLU A 53 18.71 -59.81 -30.44
N TYR A 54 19.75 -59.64 -29.62
CA TYR A 54 19.66 -58.89 -28.37
C TYR A 54 19.31 -57.41 -28.60
N GLY A 55 19.90 -56.77 -29.62
CA GLY A 55 19.58 -55.40 -30.02
C GLY A 55 18.12 -55.24 -30.45
N GLN A 56 17.57 -56.20 -31.22
CA GLN A 56 16.16 -56.20 -31.61
C GLN A 56 15.21 -56.37 -30.41
N ALA A 57 15.54 -57.28 -29.49
CA ALA A 57 14.77 -57.46 -28.25
C ALA A 57 14.78 -56.19 -27.37
N TYR A 58 15.92 -55.51 -27.29
CA TYR A 58 16.06 -54.24 -26.57
C TYR A 58 15.22 -53.12 -27.21
N GLN A 59 15.18 -53.02 -28.55
CA GLN A 59 14.34 -52.04 -29.25
C GLN A 59 12.84 -52.30 -29.03
N ALA A 60 12.41 -53.56 -29.06
CA ALA A 60 11.02 -53.93 -28.76
C ALA A 60 10.62 -53.56 -27.32
N LEU A 61 11.51 -53.77 -26.35
CA LEU A 61 11.29 -53.35 -24.97
C LEU A 61 11.25 -51.82 -24.82
N GLY A 62 12.11 -51.10 -25.55
CA GLY A 62 12.10 -49.63 -25.60
C GLY A 62 10.77 -49.06 -26.08
N ALA A 63 10.18 -49.64 -27.13
CA ALA A 63 8.86 -49.25 -27.62
C ALA A 63 7.75 -49.50 -26.59
N GLN A 64 7.82 -50.60 -25.84
CA GLN A 64 6.87 -50.89 -24.76
C GLN A 64 7.01 -49.89 -23.60
N ALA A 65 8.24 -49.54 -23.23
CA ALA A 65 8.52 -48.53 -22.21
C ALA A 65 8.04 -47.13 -22.63
N ALA A 66 8.18 -46.76 -23.90
CA ALA A 66 7.68 -45.50 -24.44
C ALA A 66 6.14 -45.40 -24.34
N SER A 67 5.42 -46.48 -24.66
CA SER A 67 3.95 -46.51 -24.51
C SER A 67 3.51 -46.38 -23.06
N PHE A 68 4.19 -47.07 -22.13
CA PHE A 68 3.93 -46.93 -20.70
C PHE A 68 4.18 -45.49 -20.21
N HIS A 69 5.29 -44.88 -20.64
CA HIS A 69 5.63 -43.51 -20.29
C HIS A 69 4.55 -42.51 -20.76
N GLN A 70 4.06 -42.64 -21.99
CA GLN A 70 2.99 -41.79 -22.51
C GLN A 70 1.70 -41.91 -21.68
N GLN A 71 1.29 -43.14 -21.32
CA GLN A 71 0.11 -43.37 -20.49
C GLN A 71 0.28 -42.79 -19.08
N PHE A 72 1.48 -42.90 -18.51
CA PHE A 72 1.81 -42.33 -17.21
C PHE A 72 1.69 -40.79 -17.22
N THR A 73 2.28 -40.12 -18.21
CA THR A 73 2.22 -38.66 -18.34
C THR A 73 0.79 -38.16 -18.57
N GLN A 74 -0.01 -38.89 -19.36
CA GLN A 74 -1.44 -38.59 -19.54
C GLN A 74 -2.24 -38.72 -18.23
N LEU A 75 -1.99 -39.78 -17.46
CA LEU A 75 -2.65 -39.99 -16.17
C LEU A 75 -2.26 -38.92 -15.15
N LEU A 76 -0.99 -38.50 -15.14
CA LEU A 76 -0.48 -37.44 -14.27
C LEU A 76 -1.18 -36.10 -14.54
N ASN A 77 -1.31 -35.73 -15.82
CA ASN A 77 -2.04 -34.52 -16.24
C ASN A 77 -3.53 -34.57 -15.86
N ALA A 78 -4.19 -35.72 -16.11
CA ALA A 78 -5.58 -35.91 -15.73
C ALA A 78 -5.80 -35.82 -14.21
N GLY A 79 -4.89 -36.39 -13.42
CA GLY A 79 -4.90 -36.30 -11.96
C GLY A 79 -4.78 -34.85 -11.47
N GLY A 80 -3.83 -34.09 -12.01
CA GLY A 80 -3.65 -32.66 -11.67
C GLY A 80 -4.91 -31.82 -11.95
N ALA A 81 -5.58 -32.05 -13.07
CA ALA A 81 -6.83 -31.37 -13.41
C ALA A 81 -7.99 -31.73 -12.46
N GLN A 82 -8.09 -33.00 -12.03
CA GLN A 82 -9.12 -33.41 -11.06
C GLN A 82 -8.90 -32.78 -9.68
N TYR A 83 -7.66 -32.64 -9.22
CA TYR A 83 -7.36 -31.92 -7.99
C TYR A 83 -7.74 -30.44 -8.09
N ALA A 84 -7.44 -29.77 -9.20
CA ALA A 84 -7.82 -28.37 -9.42
C ALA A 84 -9.35 -28.17 -9.43
N LEU A 85 -10.09 -29.09 -10.06
CA LEU A 85 -11.55 -29.06 -10.06
C LEU A 85 -12.15 -29.33 -8.67
N ALA A 86 -11.56 -30.25 -7.90
CA ALA A 86 -11.98 -30.52 -6.52
C ALA A 86 -11.76 -29.31 -5.61
N GLU A 87 -10.65 -28.58 -5.74
CA GLU A 87 -10.42 -27.32 -5.02
C GLU A 87 -11.46 -26.25 -5.37
N ALA A 88 -11.75 -26.07 -6.67
CA ALA A 88 -12.75 -25.12 -7.13
C ALA A 88 -14.16 -25.47 -6.63
N ALA A 89 -14.53 -26.76 -6.67
CA ALA A 89 -15.81 -27.26 -6.22
C ALA A 89 -15.99 -27.19 -4.69
N ASN A 90 -14.92 -27.27 -3.91
CA ASN A 90 -14.99 -27.13 -2.44
C ASN A 90 -15.01 -25.67 -1.98
N THR A 91 -14.47 -24.74 -2.76
CA THR A 91 -14.41 -23.31 -2.40
C THR A 91 -15.78 -22.62 -2.49
N SER A 92 -16.55 -22.93 -3.54
CA SER A 92 -17.84 -22.29 -3.82
C SER A 92 -18.93 -22.58 -2.75
N PRO A 93 -19.15 -23.83 -2.30
CA PRO A 93 -20.09 -24.13 -1.22
C PRO A 93 -19.71 -23.50 0.12
N LEU A 94 -18.41 -23.42 0.44
CA LEU A 94 -17.93 -22.77 1.66
C LEU A 94 -18.15 -21.27 1.63
N GLN A 95 -17.94 -20.61 0.49
CA GLN A 95 -18.24 -19.19 0.32
C GLN A 95 -19.73 -18.88 0.45
N ILE A 96 -20.60 -19.73 -0.11
CA ILE A 96 -22.05 -19.58 0.03
C ILE A 96 -22.46 -19.78 1.50
N LEU A 97 -21.94 -20.83 2.16
CA LEU A 97 -22.22 -21.07 3.57
C LEU A 97 -21.73 -19.92 4.47
N GLU A 98 -20.56 -19.35 4.19
CA GLU A 98 -20.04 -18.19 4.90
C GLU A 98 -20.98 -16.98 4.73
N GLN A 99 -21.44 -16.72 3.51
CA GLN A 99 -22.38 -15.62 3.23
C GLN A 99 -23.72 -15.83 3.93
N ASP A 100 -24.25 -17.06 3.94
CA ASP A 100 -25.50 -17.39 4.64
C ASP A 100 -25.37 -17.22 6.16
N ILE A 101 -24.25 -17.67 6.75
CA ILE A 101 -23.98 -17.50 8.18
C ILE A 101 -23.85 -16.01 8.52
N LEU A 102 -23.09 -15.24 7.72
CA LEU A 102 -22.96 -13.80 7.91
C LEU A 102 -24.30 -13.09 7.73
N ALA A 103 -25.14 -13.52 6.79
CA ALA A 103 -26.47 -12.98 6.61
C ALA A 103 -27.34 -13.23 7.85
N VAL A 104 -27.34 -14.44 8.41
CA VAL A 104 -28.07 -14.76 9.66
C VAL A 104 -27.58 -13.90 10.83
N ILE A 105 -26.27 -13.75 10.98
CA ILE A 105 -25.66 -12.93 12.05
C ILE A 105 -26.01 -11.45 11.88
N ASN A 106 -25.98 -10.93 10.65
CA ASN A 106 -26.17 -9.52 10.36
C ASN A 106 -27.64 -9.11 10.27
N THR A 107 -28.55 -10.03 9.96
CA THR A 107 -29.98 -9.73 9.73
C THR A 107 -30.60 -8.90 10.86
N PRO A 108 -30.44 -9.24 12.15
CA PRO A 108 -31.02 -8.45 13.23
C PRO A 108 -30.51 -7.01 13.28
N SER A 109 -29.19 -6.82 13.20
CA SER A 109 -28.60 -5.46 13.25
C SER A 109 -28.91 -4.66 11.98
N GLN A 110 -28.91 -5.32 10.82
CA GLN A 110 -29.24 -4.69 9.54
C GLN A 110 -30.70 -4.19 9.53
N LEU A 111 -31.64 -4.96 10.07
CA LEU A 111 -33.03 -4.50 10.23
C LEU A 111 -33.17 -3.37 11.26
N LEU A 112 -32.45 -3.43 12.38
CA LEU A 112 -32.62 -2.47 13.48
C LEU A 112 -31.90 -1.15 13.26
N THR A 113 -30.73 -1.16 12.61
CA THR A 113 -29.84 0.00 12.50
C THR A 113 -29.44 0.34 11.08
N GLY A 114 -29.84 -0.45 10.08
CA GLY A 114 -29.39 -0.29 8.70
C GLY A 114 -27.91 -0.61 8.48
N ARG A 115 -27.24 -1.23 9.46
CA ARG A 115 -25.80 -1.53 9.42
C ARG A 115 -25.52 -2.96 9.89
N PRO A 116 -24.59 -3.67 9.24
CA PRO A 116 -24.26 -5.03 9.64
C PRO A 116 -23.53 -5.03 10.98
N LEU A 117 -23.59 -6.15 11.69
CA LEU A 117 -22.85 -6.35 12.92
C LEU A 117 -21.37 -6.62 12.60
N ILE A 118 -21.14 -7.44 11.57
CA ILE A 118 -19.84 -7.86 11.07
C ILE A 118 -19.82 -7.71 9.55
N GLY A 119 -18.79 -7.06 9.02
CA GLY A 119 -18.57 -6.94 7.59
C GLY A 119 -17.88 -5.64 7.21
N ASN A 120 -17.16 -5.64 6.10
CA ASN A 120 -16.55 -4.41 5.61
C ASN A 120 -17.59 -3.47 5.02
N GLY A 121 -17.32 -2.17 5.12
CA GLY A 121 -18.10 -1.13 4.48
C GLY A 121 -17.92 -1.16 2.97
N ALA A 122 -19.00 -0.88 2.23
CA ALA A 122 -18.95 -0.81 0.78
C ALA A 122 -18.12 0.40 0.33
N ASN A 123 -17.25 0.22 -0.66
CA ASN A 123 -16.54 1.35 -1.25
C ASN A 123 -17.52 2.25 -2.02
N GLY A 124 -17.29 3.56 -1.97
CA GLY A 124 -17.99 4.52 -2.80
C GLY A 124 -17.71 4.24 -4.27
N ALA A 125 -18.72 4.41 -5.13
CA ALA A 125 -18.57 4.13 -6.56
C ALA A 125 -17.51 5.06 -7.19
N PRO A 126 -16.56 4.54 -8.00
CA PRO A 126 -15.57 5.37 -8.67
C PRO A 126 -16.22 6.48 -9.52
N GLY A 127 -15.68 7.69 -9.46
CA GLY A 127 -16.19 8.85 -10.21
C GLY A 127 -17.51 9.42 -9.69
N SER A 128 -18.10 8.88 -8.62
CA SER A 128 -19.35 9.40 -8.06
C SER A 128 -19.14 10.48 -6.98
N GLY A 129 -17.95 10.53 -6.37
CA GLY A 129 -17.73 11.26 -5.12
C GLY A 129 -18.53 10.70 -3.93
N ALA A 130 -19.14 9.51 -4.05
CA ALA A 130 -19.92 8.91 -2.97
C ALA A 130 -19.02 8.49 -1.81
N ASN A 131 -19.51 8.64 -0.59
CA ASN A 131 -18.80 8.18 0.60
C ASN A 131 -18.68 6.65 0.59
N GLY A 132 -17.61 6.15 1.18
CA GLY A 132 -17.53 4.76 1.59
C GLY A 132 -18.52 4.50 2.72
N GLY A 133 -19.17 3.36 2.68
CA GLY A 133 -20.00 2.88 3.77
C GLY A 133 -19.16 2.52 4.98
N ASP A 134 -19.75 2.63 6.16
CA ASP A 134 -19.08 2.18 7.39
C ASP A 134 -18.96 0.65 7.41
N GLY A 135 -17.90 0.17 8.07
CA GLY A 135 -17.81 -1.21 8.51
C GLY A 135 -18.91 -1.56 9.51
N GLY A 136 -19.05 -2.87 9.73
CA GLY A 136 -20.00 -3.42 10.69
C GLY A 136 -19.72 -2.91 12.11
N TRP A 137 -20.74 -2.90 12.95
CA TRP A 137 -20.65 -2.32 14.29
C TRP A 137 -19.49 -2.88 15.12
N LEU A 138 -19.28 -4.19 15.06
CA LEU A 138 -18.25 -4.86 15.86
C LEU A 138 -16.96 -5.04 15.07
N ILE A 139 -17.05 -5.62 13.88
CA ILE A 139 -15.88 -6.02 13.09
C ILE A 139 -16.11 -5.61 11.64
N GLY A 140 -15.09 -5.00 11.05
CA GLY A 140 -15.08 -4.65 9.63
C GLY A 140 -14.35 -3.35 9.38
N ASN A 141 -13.66 -3.26 8.25
CA ASN A 141 -13.04 -2.03 7.81
C ASN A 141 -14.09 -1.10 7.18
N GLY A 142 -13.89 0.21 7.31
CA GLY A 142 -14.66 1.19 6.56
C GLY A 142 -14.34 1.12 5.06
N GLY A 143 -15.35 1.35 4.23
CA GLY A 143 -15.18 1.43 2.78
C GLY A 143 -14.42 2.68 2.37
N ALA A 144 -13.65 2.60 1.29
CA ALA A 144 -13.00 3.77 0.71
C ALA A 144 -14.03 4.71 0.06
N GLY A 145 -13.82 6.02 0.16
CA GLY A 145 -14.59 7.02 -0.56
C GLY A 145 -14.34 6.95 -2.07
N GLY A 146 -15.41 7.10 -2.86
CA GLY A 146 -15.32 7.15 -4.31
C GLY A 146 -14.60 8.42 -4.78
N ALA A 147 -13.79 8.29 -5.83
CA ALA A 147 -13.21 9.47 -6.49
C ALA A 147 -14.33 10.39 -7.02
N GLY A 148 -14.14 11.70 -6.95
CA GLY A 148 -15.05 12.67 -7.56
C GLY A 148 -14.94 12.65 -9.09
N ALA A 149 -16.01 13.06 -9.77
CA ALA A 149 -15.98 13.44 -11.19
C ALA A 149 -16.67 14.80 -11.39
N ASN A 150 -16.47 15.43 -12.55
CA ASN A 150 -17.14 16.68 -12.94
C ASN A 150 -16.97 17.82 -11.91
N ALA A 151 -15.73 18.05 -11.45
CA ALA A 151 -15.41 19.02 -10.40
C ALA A 151 -16.07 18.76 -9.01
N HIS A 152 -16.63 17.57 -8.78
CA HIS A 152 -17.09 17.17 -7.44
C HIS A 152 -15.94 16.74 -6.54
N ASN A 153 -16.14 16.90 -5.24
CA ASN A 153 -15.24 16.40 -4.22
C ASN A 153 -15.16 14.87 -4.25
N GLY A 154 -14.05 14.33 -3.74
CA GLY A 154 -13.96 12.92 -3.40
C GLY A 154 -14.86 12.60 -2.21
N GLY A 155 -15.39 11.39 -2.18
CA GLY A 155 -16.21 10.92 -1.07
C GLY A 155 -15.38 10.67 0.17
N ASN A 156 -15.99 10.80 1.35
CA ASN A 156 -15.33 10.44 2.60
C ASN A 156 -15.17 8.93 2.72
N GLY A 157 -14.12 8.46 3.39
CA GLY A 157 -14.01 7.07 3.81
C GLY A 157 -14.98 6.76 4.95
N GLY A 158 -15.48 5.52 5.00
CA GLY A 158 -16.36 5.03 6.05
C GLY A 158 -15.63 4.73 7.35
N ALA A 159 -16.36 4.71 8.47
CA ALA A 159 -15.82 4.33 9.76
C ALA A 159 -15.50 2.83 9.84
N GLY A 160 -14.43 2.46 10.55
CA GLY A 160 -14.15 1.08 10.94
C GLY A 160 -15.01 0.60 12.11
N GLY A 161 -15.26 -0.71 12.19
CA GLY A 161 -15.97 -1.37 13.28
C GLY A 161 -15.20 -1.38 14.60
N LEU A 162 -15.89 -1.54 15.71
CA LEU A 162 -15.38 -1.34 17.08
C LEU A 162 -14.04 -2.03 17.37
N PHE A 163 -13.86 -3.27 16.90
CA PHE A 163 -12.69 -4.11 17.13
C PHE A 163 -11.83 -4.19 15.87
N GLY A 164 -10.67 -3.54 15.89
CA GLY A 164 -9.66 -3.64 14.84
C GLY A 164 -10.03 -3.09 13.46
N GLY A 165 -11.24 -2.56 13.25
CA GLY A 165 -11.68 -2.06 11.95
C GLY A 165 -10.91 -0.81 11.53
N ALA A 166 -10.16 -0.85 10.44
CA ALA A 166 -9.52 0.34 9.89
C ALA A 166 -10.57 1.29 9.29
N GLY A 167 -10.35 2.60 9.41
CA GLY A 167 -11.15 3.59 8.70
C GLY A 167 -10.84 3.57 7.19
N GLY A 168 -11.86 3.80 6.37
CA GLY A 168 -11.72 3.85 4.92
C GLY A 168 -10.91 5.06 4.47
N ALA A 169 -10.16 4.93 3.37
CA ALA A 169 -9.49 6.09 2.77
C ALA A 169 -10.50 7.06 2.15
N GLY A 170 -10.22 8.36 2.19
CA GLY A 170 -10.97 9.37 1.46
C GLY A 170 -10.72 9.30 -0.05
N GLY A 171 -11.74 9.57 -0.84
CA GLY A 171 -11.69 9.61 -2.29
C GLY A 171 -10.92 10.82 -2.82
N VAL A 172 -10.31 10.70 -3.99
CA VAL A 172 -9.63 11.80 -4.66
C VAL A 172 -10.65 12.80 -5.22
N GLY A 173 -10.38 14.10 -5.10
CA GLY A 173 -11.20 15.16 -5.70
C GLY A 173 -11.11 15.17 -7.23
N ALA A 174 -12.21 15.50 -7.90
CA ALA A 174 -12.24 15.59 -9.36
C ALA A 174 -11.32 16.72 -9.86
N PRO A 175 -10.70 16.58 -11.04
CA PRO A 175 -10.06 17.72 -11.68
C PRO A 175 -11.07 18.84 -11.95
N SER A 176 -10.57 20.07 -12.10
CA SER A 176 -11.34 21.22 -12.51
C SER A 176 -12.03 20.97 -13.85
N SER A 177 -13.16 21.65 -14.04
CA SER A 177 -13.82 21.78 -15.36
C SER A 177 -13.57 23.19 -15.91
N ALA A 178 -14.08 23.51 -17.11
CA ALA A 178 -13.83 24.80 -17.76
C ALA A 178 -14.24 26.03 -16.92
N ILE A 179 -15.23 25.89 -16.02
CA ILE A 179 -15.77 26.97 -15.20
C ILE A 179 -15.81 26.67 -13.70
N THR A 180 -15.42 25.45 -13.29
CA THR A 180 -15.55 25.00 -11.90
C THR A 180 -14.18 24.57 -11.38
N PRO A 181 -13.70 25.14 -10.25
CA PRO A 181 -12.46 24.71 -9.60
C PRO A 181 -12.44 23.21 -9.31
N ALA A 182 -11.25 22.65 -9.07
CA ALA A 182 -11.13 21.24 -8.78
C ALA A 182 -11.77 20.86 -7.44
N GLY A 183 -12.31 19.65 -7.38
CA GLY A 183 -12.91 19.09 -6.18
C GLY A 183 -11.88 18.85 -5.08
N HIS A 184 -12.29 18.98 -3.84
CA HIS A 184 -11.46 18.62 -2.68
C HIS A 184 -11.36 17.10 -2.52
N GLY A 185 -10.28 16.63 -1.91
CA GLY A 185 -10.18 15.25 -1.47
C GLY A 185 -11.15 14.98 -0.31
N GLY A 186 -11.72 13.77 -0.29
CA GLY A 186 -12.59 13.33 0.80
C GLY A 186 -11.80 13.05 2.07
N ASN A 187 -12.45 13.16 3.23
CA ASN A 187 -11.79 12.84 4.49
C ASN A 187 -11.62 11.32 4.65
N GLY A 188 -10.56 10.89 5.31
CA GLY A 188 -10.43 9.52 5.78
C GLY A 188 -11.44 9.21 6.89
N GLY A 189 -11.94 7.98 6.90
CA GLY A 189 -12.86 7.52 7.94
C GLY A 189 -12.13 7.23 9.25
N PRO A 190 -12.80 7.34 10.40
CA PRO A 190 -12.20 6.96 11.69
C PRO A 190 -12.02 5.45 11.79
N GLY A 191 -10.95 5.02 12.47
CA GLY A 191 -10.74 3.63 12.85
C GLY A 191 -11.56 3.23 14.08
N GLY A 192 -11.76 1.93 14.23
CA GLY A 192 -12.41 1.28 15.36
C GLY A 192 -11.70 1.50 16.69
N LEU A 193 -12.47 1.67 17.76
CA LEU A 193 -11.96 2.03 19.08
C LEU A 193 -10.83 1.12 19.58
N PHE A 194 -10.94 -0.19 19.40
CA PHE A 194 -9.97 -1.16 19.89
C PHE A 194 -9.03 -1.64 18.78
N GLY A 195 -8.24 -0.71 18.23
CA GLY A 195 -7.09 -1.04 17.37
C GLY A 195 -7.24 -0.70 15.88
N GLY A 196 -8.31 -0.02 15.48
CA GLY A 196 -8.48 0.43 14.09
C GLY A 196 -7.67 1.68 13.77
N VAL A 197 -6.84 1.65 12.74
CA VAL A 197 -6.15 2.86 12.24
C VAL A 197 -7.10 3.81 11.55
N GLY A 198 -6.83 5.11 11.63
CA GLY A 198 -7.57 6.11 10.86
C GLY A 198 -7.27 6.01 9.37
N GLY A 199 -8.29 6.19 8.54
CA GLY A 199 -8.14 6.20 7.08
C GLY A 199 -7.38 7.43 6.59
N ALA A 200 -6.62 7.30 5.51
CA ALA A 200 -5.94 8.46 4.90
C ALA A 200 -6.96 9.41 4.26
N GLY A 201 -6.68 10.71 4.27
CA GLY A 201 -7.41 11.71 3.50
C GLY A 201 -7.13 11.58 2.00
N GLY A 202 -8.14 11.86 1.19
CA GLY A 202 -8.03 11.85 -0.26
C GLY A 202 -7.24 13.04 -0.79
N MET A 203 -6.57 12.87 -1.93
CA MET A 203 -5.90 13.98 -2.60
C MET A 203 -6.91 14.96 -3.19
N GLY A 204 -6.59 16.24 -3.18
CA GLY A 204 -7.36 17.25 -3.89
C GLY A 204 -7.16 17.17 -5.41
N GLY A 205 -8.19 17.58 -6.16
CA GLY A 205 -8.19 17.50 -7.61
C GLY A 205 -7.27 18.51 -8.28
N LEU A 206 -6.81 18.17 -9.49
CA LEU A 206 -5.97 19.05 -10.31
C LEU A 206 -6.77 20.24 -10.83
N GLY A 207 -6.27 21.45 -10.60
CA GLY A 207 -6.90 22.71 -10.94
C GLY A 207 -6.76 23.17 -12.40
N ALA A 208 -5.85 22.65 -13.21
CA ALA A 208 -5.44 23.28 -14.48
C ALA A 208 -6.61 23.67 -15.44
N PRO A 209 -6.90 24.97 -15.70
CA PRO A 209 -6.20 26.21 -15.30
C PRO A 209 -6.84 27.01 -14.13
N LEU A 210 -7.87 26.48 -13.48
CA LEU A 210 -8.52 27.01 -12.27
C LEU A 210 -7.80 26.56 -10.98
N SER A 211 -8.39 26.85 -9.81
CA SER A 211 -7.80 26.48 -8.52
C SER A 211 -7.78 24.96 -8.30
N GLY A 212 -6.69 24.49 -7.70
CA GLY A 212 -6.55 23.11 -7.26
C GLY A 212 -7.39 22.83 -6.00
N GLY A 213 -7.84 21.60 -5.83
CA GLY A 213 -8.65 21.21 -4.67
C GLY A 213 -7.77 20.97 -3.44
N ASN A 214 -8.25 21.30 -2.25
CA ASN A 214 -7.56 20.93 -1.01
C ASN A 214 -7.54 19.40 -0.80
N GLY A 215 -6.51 18.90 -0.13
CA GLY A 215 -6.48 17.52 0.35
C GLY A 215 -7.45 17.31 1.51
N GLY A 216 -8.01 16.11 1.60
CA GLY A 216 -8.90 15.70 2.68
C GLY A 216 -8.16 15.45 4.00
N ALA A 217 -8.85 15.60 5.12
CA ALA A 217 -8.28 15.28 6.42
C ALA A 217 -8.08 13.77 6.59
N GLY A 218 -7.06 13.35 7.34
CA GLY A 218 -6.93 11.98 7.81
C GLY A 218 -7.95 11.66 8.90
N GLY A 219 -8.42 10.41 8.95
CA GLY A 219 -9.32 9.91 9.97
C GLY A 219 -8.64 9.68 11.31
N ALA A 220 -9.40 9.75 12.41
CA ALA A 220 -8.85 9.44 13.73
C ALA A 220 -8.57 7.94 13.89
N GLY A 221 -7.50 7.58 14.61
CA GLY A 221 -7.24 6.20 15.02
C GLY A 221 -7.98 5.83 16.31
N GLY A 222 -8.20 4.53 16.52
CA GLY A 222 -8.67 3.96 17.78
C GLY A 222 -7.60 4.01 18.87
N LEU A 223 -7.95 3.63 20.11
CA LEU A 223 -7.14 3.78 21.34
C LEU A 223 -5.64 3.44 21.22
N PHE A 224 -5.31 2.44 20.42
CA PHE A 224 -3.94 1.93 20.23
C PHE A 224 -3.41 2.14 18.80
N ALA A 225 -4.11 2.91 17.98
CA ALA A 225 -3.87 3.00 16.55
C ALA A 225 -3.68 4.45 16.12
N ALA A 226 -2.79 4.63 15.14
CA ALA A 226 -2.42 5.95 14.66
C ALA A 226 -3.57 6.61 13.88
N GLY A 227 -3.56 7.94 13.86
CA GLY A 227 -4.39 8.71 12.95
C GLY A 227 -3.94 8.53 11.50
N GLY A 228 -4.88 8.64 10.58
CA GLY A 228 -4.59 8.60 9.15
C GLY A 228 -3.84 9.84 8.68
N ALA A 229 -3.04 9.70 7.63
CA ALA A 229 -2.38 10.86 7.02
C ALA A 229 -3.41 11.77 6.32
N GLY A 230 -3.14 13.07 6.28
CA GLY A 230 -3.88 14.01 5.46
C GLY A 230 -3.54 13.85 3.97
N GLY A 231 -4.51 14.15 3.11
CA GLY A 231 -4.34 14.07 1.66
C GLY A 231 -3.53 15.25 1.11
N ALA A 232 -2.84 15.07 -0.01
CA ALA A 232 -2.14 16.17 -0.67
C ALA A 232 -3.12 17.16 -1.32
N GLY A 233 -2.75 18.44 -1.37
CA GLY A 233 -3.44 19.45 -2.14
C GLY A 233 -3.20 19.31 -3.65
N GLY A 234 -4.21 19.65 -4.43
CA GLY A 234 -4.20 19.58 -5.89
C GLY A 234 -3.36 20.70 -6.51
N ALA A 235 -2.61 20.38 -7.56
CA ALA A 235 -1.78 21.35 -8.26
C ALA A 235 -2.62 22.25 -9.19
N THR A 236 -2.02 23.35 -9.67
CA THR A 236 -2.59 24.17 -10.75
C THR A 236 -1.50 24.87 -11.57
N ASP A 237 -1.83 25.22 -12.82
CA ASP A 237 -1.03 26.06 -13.72
C ASP A 237 -1.73 27.38 -14.09
N GLY A 238 -2.82 27.72 -13.41
CA GLY A 238 -3.53 28.98 -13.63
C GLY A 238 -2.77 30.18 -13.04
N PRO A 239 -2.52 31.26 -13.81
CA PRO A 239 -1.72 32.40 -13.36
C PRO A 239 -2.37 33.22 -12.23
N THR A 240 -3.69 33.10 -12.04
CA THR A 240 -4.45 33.76 -10.97
C THR A 240 -5.13 32.77 -10.03
N SER A 241 -4.80 31.49 -10.17
CA SER A 241 -5.44 30.40 -9.45
C SER A 241 -4.63 30.00 -8.22
N THR A 242 -5.31 29.40 -7.23
CA THR A 242 -4.65 28.95 -6.00
C THR A 242 -4.53 27.43 -6.04
N PRO A 243 -3.33 26.86 -5.82
CA PRO A 243 -3.22 25.42 -5.60
C PRO A 243 -3.91 25.02 -4.29
N GLY A 244 -4.27 23.75 -4.19
CA GLY A 244 -4.88 23.22 -2.98
C GLY A 244 -3.90 23.17 -1.81
N ALA A 245 -4.40 23.42 -0.60
CA ALA A 245 -3.67 23.12 0.62
C ALA A 245 -3.66 21.60 0.89
N GLY A 246 -2.63 21.12 1.59
CA GLY A 246 -2.63 19.76 2.14
C GLY A 246 -3.65 19.61 3.26
N GLY A 247 -4.28 18.43 3.34
CA GLY A 247 -5.22 18.10 4.40
C GLY A 247 -4.51 17.84 5.73
N PRO A 248 -5.14 18.12 6.88
CA PRO A 248 -4.55 17.81 8.18
C PRO A 248 -4.50 16.29 8.41
N GLY A 249 -3.50 15.83 9.17
CA GLY A 249 -3.45 14.46 9.68
C GLY A 249 -4.51 14.21 10.74
N GLY A 250 -4.98 12.97 10.83
CA GLY A 250 -5.95 12.53 11.83
C GLY A 250 -5.32 12.38 13.21
N ALA A 251 -6.13 12.51 14.27
CA ALA A 251 -5.65 12.28 15.63
C ALA A 251 -5.33 10.79 15.86
N GLY A 252 -4.25 10.51 16.59
CA GLY A 252 -3.98 9.16 17.12
C GLY A 252 -4.85 8.86 18.33
N GLY A 253 -5.08 7.57 18.60
CA GLY A 253 -5.70 7.17 19.86
C GLY A 253 -4.76 7.32 21.04
N LEU A 254 -5.27 7.05 22.25
CA LEU A 254 -4.61 7.26 23.54
C LEU A 254 -3.11 6.90 23.60
N PHE A 255 -2.70 5.81 22.94
CA PHE A 255 -1.33 5.29 22.94
C PHE A 255 -0.62 5.40 21.59
N ALA A 256 -1.18 6.12 20.63
CA ALA A 256 -0.72 6.11 19.25
C ALA A 256 -0.53 7.52 18.68
N PRO A 257 0.40 7.66 17.73
CA PRO A 257 0.75 8.97 17.21
C PRO A 257 -0.35 9.54 16.30
N GLY A 258 -0.35 10.86 16.16
CA GLY A 258 -1.14 11.53 15.14
C GLY A 258 -0.63 11.22 13.74
N GLY A 259 -1.53 11.29 12.76
CA GLY A 259 -1.18 11.15 11.35
C GLY A 259 -0.41 12.35 10.82
N ALA A 260 0.40 12.17 9.79
CA ALA A 260 1.10 13.27 9.14
C ALA A 260 0.11 14.18 8.37
N GLY A 261 0.41 15.46 8.28
CA GLY A 261 -0.29 16.39 7.38
C GLY A 261 0.08 16.14 5.92
N GLY A 262 -0.85 16.41 5.02
CA GLY A 262 -0.65 16.27 3.58
C GLY A 262 0.20 17.40 3.00
N ALA A 263 0.91 17.14 1.89
CA ALA A 263 1.64 18.18 1.19
C ALA A 263 0.70 19.19 0.53
N GLY A 264 1.13 20.45 0.43
CA GLY A 264 0.44 21.46 -0.38
C GLY A 264 0.67 21.26 -1.87
N GLY A 265 -0.29 21.71 -2.68
CA GLY A 265 -0.27 21.59 -4.13
C GLY A 265 0.75 22.52 -4.79
N PHE A 266 1.32 22.06 -5.91
CA PHE A 266 2.17 22.90 -6.76
C PHE A 266 1.34 23.98 -7.48
N GLY A 267 1.87 25.19 -7.62
CA GLY A 267 1.19 26.22 -8.40
C GLY A 267 2.10 27.12 -9.23
N ARG A 268 1.49 27.98 -10.05
CA ARG A 268 2.18 29.07 -10.75
C ARG A 268 1.93 30.37 -9.99
N GLY A 269 3.00 30.99 -9.50
CA GLY A 269 2.95 32.18 -8.64
C GLY A 269 2.63 31.91 -7.16
N LEU A 270 1.75 30.94 -6.83
CA LEU A 270 1.44 30.58 -5.44
C LEU A 270 1.60 29.08 -5.20
N GLY A 271 2.13 28.70 -4.05
CA GLY A 271 2.24 27.31 -3.61
C GLY A 271 1.21 27.00 -2.51
N GLY A 272 0.66 25.78 -2.50
CA GLY A 272 -0.33 25.38 -1.51
C GLY A 272 0.33 25.18 -0.15
N ASN A 273 -0.32 25.57 0.94
CA ASN A 273 0.24 25.30 2.27
C ASN A 273 0.20 23.79 2.59
N GLY A 274 1.20 23.30 3.32
CA GLY A 274 1.17 21.96 3.89
C GLY A 274 0.11 21.84 4.98
N GLY A 275 -0.48 20.66 5.12
CA GLY A 275 -1.47 20.37 6.15
C GLY A 275 -0.82 20.21 7.53
N ALA A 276 -1.55 20.52 8.59
CA ALA A 276 -1.07 20.28 9.95
C ALA A 276 -0.94 18.77 10.25
N GLY A 277 0.03 18.39 11.07
CA GLY A 277 0.07 17.06 11.65
C GLY A 277 -1.06 16.84 12.66
N GLY A 278 -1.54 15.62 12.77
CA GLY A 278 -2.57 15.24 13.73
C GLY A 278 -2.03 15.20 15.16
N ALA A 279 -2.90 15.42 16.15
CA ALA A 279 -2.52 15.27 17.54
C ALA A 279 -2.23 13.79 17.89
N GLY A 280 -1.19 13.54 18.69
CA GLY A 280 -0.96 12.24 19.31
C GLY A 280 -1.89 12.01 20.51
N GLY A 281 -2.08 10.74 20.88
CA GLY A 281 -2.73 10.42 22.14
C GLY A 281 -1.87 10.77 23.35
N LEU A 282 -2.44 10.62 24.55
CA LEU A 282 -1.80 10.98 25.83
C LEU A 282 -0.35 10.49 25.98
N PHE A 283 -0.03 9.32 25.42
CA PHE A 283 1.29 8.68 25.53
C PHE A 283 2.10 8.71 24.23
N ALA A 284 1.66 9.44 23.20
CA ALA A 284 2.24 9.37 21.87
C ALA A 284 2.46 10.73 21.24
N ALA A 285 3.41 10.78 20.31
CA ALA A 285 3.82 12.01 19.67
C ALA A 285 2.77 12.53 18.69
N GLY A 286 2.80 13.84 18.46
CA GLY A 286 2.04 14.43 17.36
C GLY A 286 2.59 14.02 15.99
N GLY A 287 1.73 14.02 14.98
CA GLY A 287 2.13 13.79 13.60
C GLY A 287 2.94 14.95 13.03
N ALA A 288 3.77 14.68 12.03
CA ALA A 288 4.52 15.72 11.33
C ALA A 288 3.60 16.61 10.49
N GLY A 289 3.92 17.89 10.37
CA GLY A 289 3.29 18.79 9.40
C GLY A 289 3.69 18.43 7.97
N GLY A 290 2.78 18.65 7.03
CA GLY A 290 3.00 18.43 5.60
C GLY A 290 3.89 19.49 4.97
N THR A 291 4.58 19.17 3.89
CA THR A 291 5.41 20.14 3.17
C THR A 291 4.57 21.17 2.43
N GLY A 292 5.03 22.41 2.35
CA GLY A 292 4.46 23.42 1.47
C GLY A 292 4.69 23.09 -0.01
N GLY A 293 3.77 23.53 -0.86
CA GLY A 293 3.79 23.32 -2.30
C GLY A 293 4.81 24.22 -2.98
N SER A 294 5.58 23.64 -3.91
CA SER A 294 6.52 24.40 -4.72
C SER A 294 5.81 25.26 -5.77
N ILE A 295 6.53 26.26 -6.29
CA ILE A 295 6.03 27.11 -7.38
C ILE A 295 6.94 27.13 -8.59
N SER A 296 6.35 27.39 -9.75
CA SER A 296 7.05 27.91 -10.90
C SER A 296 6.70 29.39 -11.08
N GLY A 297 7.73 30.25 -11.20
CA GLY A 297 7.54 31.69 -11.38
C GLY A 297 6.70 32.02 -12.62
N ASP A 298 5.94 33.11 -12.55
CA ASP A 298 5.18 33.62 -13.69
C ASP A 298 6.03 34.58 -14.57
N LEU A 299 5.50 34.94 -15.74
CA LEU A 299 6.24 35.82 -16.68
C LEU A 299 6.35 37.27 -16.19
N ASN A 300 5.51 37.68 -15.21
CA ASN A 300 5.46 39.04 -14.69
C ASN A 300 6.35 39.24 -13.46
N GLY A 301 6.90 38.16 -12.89
CA GLY A 301 7.76 38.19 -11.73
C GLY A 301 6.98 38.17 -10.43
N GLY A 302 7.40 37.29 -9.52
CA GLY A 302 6.84 37.17 -8.18
C GLY A 302 6.17 35.83 -7.92
N GLY A 303 6.22 35.43 -6.65
CA GLY A 303 5.50 34.28 -6.16
C GLY A 303 5.97 33.85 -4.78
N THR A 304 5.06 33.27 -4.01
CA THR A 304 5.34 32.70 -2.68
C THR A 304 5.07 31.21 -2.73
N ALA A 305 6.10 30.41 -2.52
CA ALA A 305 5.89 28.99 -2.33
C ALA A 305 5.14 28.73 -1.02
N GLY A 306 4.45 27.60 -0.94
CA GLY A 306 3.56 27.30 0.17
C GLY A 306 4.32 27.16 1.47
N ALA A 307 3.73 27.59 2.58
CA ALA A 307 4.31 27.34 3.89
C ALA A 307 4.21 25.85 4.25
N GLY A 308 5.18 25.35 5.02
CA GLY A 308 5.07 24.04 5.67
C GLY A 308 3.97 24.03 6.72
N GLY A 309 3.31 22.90 6.87
CA GLY A 309 2.28 22.69 7.88
C GLY A 309 2.86 22.61 9.29
N THR A 310 2.08 22.98 10.30
CA THR A 310 2.51 22.84 11.70
C THR A 310 2.56 21.37 12.11
N GLY A 311 3.50 20.99 12.97
CA GLY A 311 3.47 19.69 13.62
C GLY A 311 2.29 19.56 14.57
N GLY A 312 1.79 18.33 14.74
CA GLY A 312 0.71 18.03 15.68
C GLY A 312 1.18 18.08 17.13
N SER A 313 0.28 18.35 18.07
CA SER A 313 0.63 18.29 19.50
C SER A 313 0.85 16.84 19.95
N GLY A 314 1.86 16.63 20.80
CA GLY A 314 2.05 15.37 21.51
C GLY A 314 1.12 15.27 22.72
N GLY A 315 0.90 14.04 23.20
CA GLY A 315 0.23 13.83 24.48
C GLY A 315 1.07 14.24 25.68
N LEU A 316 0.49 14.14 26.87
CA LEU A 316 1.10 14.50 28.16
C LEU A 316 2.54 14.00 28.34
N PHE A 317 2.86 12.81 27.83
CA PHE A 317 4.16 12.15 27.99
C PHE A 317 5.01 12.12 26.73
N ALA A 318 4.64 12.85 25.67
CA ALA A 318 5.30 12.75 24.37
C ALA A 318 5.60 14.13 23.76
N HIS A 319 6.53 14.17 22.81
CA HIS A 319 6.86 15.39 22.07
C HIS A 319 5.81 15.69 21.00
N GLY A 320 5.70 16.96 20.60
CA GLY A 320 4.94 17.32 19.42
C GLY A 320 5.63 16.87 18.15
N GLY A 321 4.89 16.78 17.06
CA GLY A 321 5.43 16.44 15.74
C GLY A 321 6.30 17.55 15.18
N ALA A 322 7.19 17.20 14.25
CA ALA A 322 7.96 18.21 13.50
C ALA A 322 7.03 19.06 12.62
N GLY A 323 7.39 20.33 12.41
CA GLY A 323 6.78 21.13 11.35
C GLY A 323 7.23 20.66 9.97
N GLY A 324 6.42 20.95 8.95
CA GLY A 324 6.74 20.63 7.55
C GLY A 324 7.75 21.61 6.95
N ALA A 325 8.50 21.18 5.95
CA ALA A 325 9.32 22.11 5.17
C ALA A 325 8.43 23.06 4.35
N GLY A 326 8.89 24.29 4.11
CA GLY A 326 8.28 25.18 3.13
C GLY A 326 8.54 24.74 1.70
N GLY A 327 7.72 25.22 0.76
CA GLY A 327 7.86 24.91 -0.66
C GLY A 327 9.04 25.63 -1.31
N ALA A 328 9.55 25.07 -2.41
CA ALA A 328 10.63 25.69 -3.17
C ALA A 328 10.08 26.59 -4.30
N GLY A 329 10.78 27.70 -4.59
CA GLY A 329 10.52 28.51 -5.77
C GLY A 329 11.45 28.15 -6.92
N LEU A 330 10.91 27.85 -8.10
CA LEU A 330 11.66 27.70 -9.35
C LEU A 330 11.64 29.03 -10.12
N LEU A 331 12.83 29.58 -10.38
CA LEU A 331 13.00 30.86 -11.09
C LEU A 331 12.89 30.63 -12.61
N VAL A 332 11.91 31.27 -13.26
CA VAL A 332 11.66 31.12 -14.71
C VAL A 332 11.86 32.45 -15.48
N SER A 333 11.89 33.60 -14.80
CA SER A 333 12.19 34.92 -15.38
C SER A 333 12.61 35.92 -14.30
N ALA A 334 12.97 37.16 -14.68
CA ALA A 334 13.65 38.21 -13.91
C ALA A 334 12.93 38.79 -12.66
N GLY A 335 11.96 38.07 -12.07
CA GLY A 335 11.35 38.41 -10.79
C GLY A 335 11.63 37.36 -9.72
N GLU A 336 11.97 37.79 -8.50
CA GLU A 336 12.31 36.89 -7.40
C GLU A 336 11.10 36.04 -6.97
N THR A 337 11.28 34.72 -6.92
CA THR A 337 10.36 33.83 -6.21
C THR A 337 10.85 33.66 -4.78
N SER A 338 9.93 33.79 -3.82
CA SER A 338 10.23 33.54 -2.42
C SER A 338 9.94 32.08 -2.06
N GLY A 339 10.89 31.44 -1.39
CA GLY A 339 10.68 30.13 -0.79
C GLY A 339 9.59 30.20 0.28
N GLY A 340 8.92 29.08 0.50
CA GLY A 340 7.92 28.94 1.54
C GLY A 340 8.58 28.89 2.90
N GLN A 341 7.91 29.44 3.91
CA GLN A 341 8.38 29.32 5.29
C GLN A 341 8.25 27.87 5.77
N GLY A 342 9.19 27.42 6.60
CA GLY A 342 9.02 26.17 7.35
C GLY A 342 7.84 26.26 8.31
N GLY A 343 7.18 25.13 8.54
CA GLY A 343 6.15 24.99 9.56
C GLY A 343 6.74 24.93 10.95
N THR A 344 6.00 25.41 11.94
CA THR A 344 6.40 25.29 13.34
C THR A 344 6.27 23.85 13.82
N GLY A 345 7.15 23.42 14.73
CA GLY A 345 6.95 22.18 15.47
C GLY A 345 5.67 22.21 16.30
N GLY A 346 5.15 21.03 16.63
CA GLY A 346 4.00 20.87 17.52
C GLY A 346 4.40 20.99 18.99
N SER A 347 3.43 21.36 19.82
CA SER A 347 3.62 21.44 21.27
C SER A 347 3.87 20.06 21.88
N GLY A 348 4.91 19.93 22.71
CA GLY A 348 5.16 18.74 23.52
C GLY A 348 4.29 18.67 24.78
N GLY A 349 4.20 17.48 25.35
CA GLY A 349 3.51 17.20 26.60
C GLY A 349 4.22 17.74 27.84
N LEU A 350 3.43 18.05 28.86
CA LEU A 350 3.90 18.62 30.13
C LEU A 350 4.94 17.75 30.84
N LEU A 351 4.91 16.43 30.65
CA LEU A 351 5.76 15.47 31.37
C LEU A 351 6.77 14.74 30.47
N GLY A 352 6.66 14.88 29.14
CA GLY A 352 7.56 14.24 28.16
C GLY A 352 8.49 15.20 27.41
N GLY A 353 8.29 16.52 27.54
CA GLY A 353 9.19 17.52 26.98
C GLY A 353 10.38 17.76 27.90
N THR A 354 11.60 17.56 27.42
CA THR A 354 12.79 18.10 28.07
C THR A 354 12.67 19.63 28.11
N ARG A 355 12.24 20.20 29.24
CA ARG A 355 12.75 21.52 29.63
C ARG A 355 14.21 21.30 29.96
N ILE A 356 15.08 21.57 29.00
CA ILE A 356 16.49 21.79 29.31
C ILE A 356 16.52 23.16 29.98
N GLU A 357 16.36 23.18 31.31
CA GLU A 357 16.73 24.32 32.14
C GLU A 357 18.27 24.39 32.11
N GLU A 358 18.84 24.82 30.99
CA GLU A 358 20.21 25.33 31.00
C GLU A 358 20.17 26.77 31.50
N GLY A 359 20.49 26.93 32.77
CA GLY A 359 21.14 28.14 33.28
C GLY A 359 20.28 29.05 34.16
N LEU A 360 20.35 28.83 35.48
CA LEU A 360 20.73 29.90 36.42
C LEU A 360 21.18 29.33 37.78
N VAL A 361 22.50 29.10 37.94
CA VAL A 361 23.15 29.26 39.24
C VAL A 361 24.21 30.34 39.07
N PRO A 362 23.98 31.59 39.52
CA PRO A 362 25.02 32.58 39.60
C PRO A 362 25.71 32.46 40.96
N GLY A 363 26.97 32.05 40.94
CA GLY A 363 28.01 32.42 41.92
C GLY A 363 27.75 32.08 43.39
N ILE A 364 28.34 30.98 43.85
CA ILE A 364 29.02 30.99 45.15
C ILE A 364 30.50 30.76 44.87
N VAL A 365 31.27 31.76 45.28
CA VAL A 365 32.72 31.86 45.21
C VAL A 365 33.31 30.79 46.13
N ASP A 366 34.19 29.95 45.60
CA ASP A 366 35.07 29.11 46.41
C ASP A 366 36.25 30.00 46.85
N ASP A 367 36.09 30.64 48.00
CA ASP A 367 37.16 31.39 48.67
C ASP A 367 37.95 30.41 49.55
N ASP A 368 38.77 29.55 48.91
CA ASP A 368 39.87 28.88 49.58
C ASP A 368 41.00 29.90 49.81
N GLN A 369 40.82 30.75 50.83
CA GLN A 369 41.89 31.51 51.45
C GLN A 369 41.96 31.16 52.94
N ARG A 370 42.85 30.20 53.21
CA ARG A 370 43.30 29.77 54.53
C ARG A 370 43.65 30.98 55.43
N PRO A 371 43.38 30.90 56.75
CA PRO A 371 43.70 31.97 57.68
C PRO A 371 45.23 32.04 57.91
N VAL A 372 45.85 33.15 57.51
CA VAL A 372 47.22 33.48 57.91
C VAL A 372 47.16 34.08 59.31
N TRP A 373 47.67 33.36 60.29
CA TRP A 373 47.99 33.89 61.62
C TRP A 373 49.44 34.40 61.60
N SER A 374 49.64 35.65 62.02
CA SER A 374 50.94 36.15 62.52
C SER A 374 50.69 37.33 63.45
N ASP A 375 51.13 37.15 64.71
CA ASP A 375 51.48 38.09 65.79
C ASP A 375 51.04 39.56 65.73
#